data_AF-A0A858RH17-F1
#
_entry.id   AF-A0A858RH17-F1
#
_cell.length_a   1.000
_cell.length_b   1.000
_cell.length_c   1.000
_cell.angle_alpha   90.00
_cell.angle_beta   90.00
_cell.angle_gamma   90.00
#
_symmetry.space_group_name_H-M   'P 1'
#
loop_
_entity.id
_entity.type
_entity.pdbx_description
1 polymer ?
#
loop_
_entity_poly.entity_id
_entity_poly.type
_entity_poly.pdbx_seq_one_letter_code
_entity_poly.pdbx_strand_id
1 'polypeptide(L)'
;MKPVFAIFGALTVTVGSYFGSTQLGLRAEGSLDVQVEASRSPSYAAVGHDLYTADGTKLLLSSITRPNGTKGSKHMIHGTVKGTHRYALQLFPTRMVHTFSMDQEAVERALLEATGEPQGPFVASNRQWHVVK
;
A
#
# COMPACT_ATOMS: atom_id res chain seq x y z
N MET A 1 -58.39 -30.56 7.39
CA MET A 1 -57.26 -30.15 6.51
C MET A 1 -56.19 -29.52 7.40
N LYS A 2 -54.94 -29.99 7.30
CA LYS A 2 -53.81 -29.61 8.17
C LYS A 2 -53.29 -28.20 7.81
N PRO A 3 -52.90 -27.36 8.78
CA PRO A 3 -52.27 -26.08 8.51
C PRO A 3 -50.81 -26.30 8.06
N VAL A 4 -50.42 -25.61 6.99
CA VAL A 4 -49.04 -25.59 6.50
C VAL A 4 -48.37 -24.31 6.99
N PHE A 5 -47.13 -24.49 7.45
CA PHE A 5 -46.30 -23.59 8.24
C PHE A 5 -46.04 -22.22 7.59
N ALA A 6 -45.99 -21.20 8.45
CA ALA A 6 -45.42 -19.90 8.16
C ALA A 6 -43.89 -20.01 8.00
N ILE A 7 -43.36 -19.40 6.94
CA ILE A 7 -41.94 -19.07 6.83
C ILE A 7 -41.84 -17.55 6.97
N PHE A 8 -41.45 -17.10 8.17
CA PHE A 8 -40.86 -15.78 8.36
C PHE A 8 -39.41 -15.86 7.86
N GLY A 9 -39.16 -15.31 6.68
CA GLY A 9 -37.84 -15.29 6.05
C GLY A 9 -37.49 -13.90 5.58
N ALA A 10 -36.86 -13.14 6.48
CA ALA A 10 -35.98 -11.99 6.24
C ALA A 10 -36.12 -11.24 4.89
N LEU A 11 -36.90 -10.15 4.90
CA LEU A 11 -36.62 -9.05 3.97
C LEU A 11 -35.59 -8.13 4.63
N THR A 12 -34.32 -8.55 4.66
CA THR A 12 -33.24 -7.63 4.94
C THR A 12 -33.15 -6.72 3.72
N VAL A 13 -33.70 -5.51 3.83
CA VAL A 13 -33.41 -4.44 2.87
C VAL A 13 -31.93 -4.16 3.00
N THR A 14 -31.12 -4.80 2.17
CA THR A 14 -29.74 -4.40 1.97
C THR A 14 -29.83 -3.04 1.30
N VAL A 15 -29.69 -1.97 2.08
CA VAL A 15 -29.38 -0.65 1.53
C VAL A 15 -27.97 -0.79 0.96
N GLY A 16 -27.90 -1.27 -0.27
CA GLY A 16 -26.71 -1.19 -1.09
C GLY A 16 -26.49 0.29 -1.35
N SER A 17 -25.76 0.95 -0.45
CA SER A 17 -25.19 2.26 -0.70
C SER A 17 -24.25 2.10 -1.88
N TYR A 18 -24.77 2.29 -3.10
CA TYR A 18 -23.95 2.62 -4.25
C TYR A 18 -23.30 3.96 -3.90
N PHE A 19 -22.15 3.90 -3.23
CA PHE A 19 -21.20 4.99 -3.21
C PHE A 19 -20.67 5.10 -4.64
N GLY A 20 -21.50 5.68 -5.51
CA GLY A 20 -21.09 6.22 -6.79
C GLY A 20 -20.12 7.34 -6.48
N SER A 21 -18.85 6.97 -6.29
CA SER A 21 -17.73 7.89 -6.41
C SER A 21 -17.92 8.58 -7.75
N THR A 22 -18.30 9.85 -7.74
CA THR A 22 -18.00 10.72 -8.87
C THR A 22 -16.47 10.73 -8.97
N GLN A 23 -15.93 9.77 -9.72
CA GLN A 23 -14.56 9.74 -10.18
C GLN A 23 -14.40 10.97 -11.08
N LEU A 24 -14.19 12.14 -10.47
CA LEU A 24 -13.40 13.19 -11.09
C LEU A 24 -12.02 12.58 -11.28
N GLY A 25 -11.84 11.87 -12.40
CA GLY A 25 -10.73 10.98 -12.71
C GLY A 25 -9.42 11.73 -12.97
N LEU A 26 -9.07 12.64 -12.07
CA LEU A 26 -7.79 13.33 -12.05
C LEU A 26 -6.74 12.29 -11.67
N ARG A 27 -6.04 11.82 -12.70
CA ARG A 27 -4.84 11.00 -12.57
C ARG A 27 -3.64 11.94 -12.67
N ALA A 28 -2.77 11.85 -11.69
CA ALA A 28 -1.50 12.57 -11.70
C ALA A 28 -0.36 11.58 -11.48
N GLU A 29 0.80 11.89 -12.04
CA GLU A 29 2.05 11.28 -11.60
C GLU A 29 2.41 11.86 -10.23
N GLY A 30 2.93 11.02 -9.35
CA GLY A 30 3.45 11.50 -8.08
C GLY A 30 4.32 10.47 -7.38
N SER A 31 4.73 10.84 -6.18
CA SER A 31 5.60 10.04 -5.33
C SER A 31 5.01 9.86 -3.94
N LEU A 32 5.26 8.70 -3.35
CA LEU A 32 4.92 8.39 -1.96
C LEU A 32 6.17 7.93 -1.22
N ASP A 33 6.45 8.53 -0.07
CA ASP A 33 7.53 8.09 0.81
C ASP A 33 7.09 6.87 1.61
N VAL A 34 7.94 5.85 1.62
CA VAL A 34 7.74 4.58 2.31
C VAL A 34 8.89 4.33 3.27
N GLN A 35 8.59 3.62 4.35
CA GLN A 35 9.57 3.27 5.38
C GLN A 35 9.43 1.79 5.71
N VAL A 36 10.55 1.07 5.72
CA VAL A 36 10.61 -0.37 5.97
C VAL A 36 11.61 -0.65 7.08
N GLU A 37 11.22 -1.50 8.02
CA GLU A 37 12.10 -1.95 9.10
C GLU A 37 12.99 -3.10 8.63
N ALA A 38 14.31 -2.93 8.76
CA ALA A 38 15.28 -4.00 8.55
C ALA A 38 15.72 -4.59 9.90
N SER A 39 15.72 -5.93 9.96
CA SER A 39 16.06 -6.68 11.18
C SER A 39 17.56 -6.75 11.43
N ARG A 40 18.36 -6.46 10.41
CA ARG A 40 19.83 -6.47 10.44
C ARG A 40 20.40 -5.17 9.91
N SER A 41 21.68 -4.93 10.15
CA SER A 41 22.40 -3.78 9.58
C SER A 41 22.34 -3.85 8.05
N PRO A 42 21.61 -2.95 7.38
CA PRO A 42 21.45 -2.97 5.94
C PRO A 42 22.68 -2.38 5.24
N SER A 43 22.89 -2.79 3.99
CA SER A 43 23.91 -2.19 3.11
C SER A 43 23.45 -0.82 2.60
N TYR A 44 24.37 0.13 2.55
CA TYR A 44 24.14 1.47 1.99
C TYR A 44 24.41 1.54 0.47
N ALA A 45 24.83 0.43 -0.15
CA ALA A 45 25.28 0.43 -1.55
C ALA A 45 24.20 0.83 -2.56
N ALA A 46 22.93 0.56 -2.26
CA ALA A 46 21.80 0.90 -3.14
C ALA A 46 21.22 2.30 -2.87
N VAL A 47 21.71 3.04 -1.87
CA VAL A 47 21.15 4.35 -1.52
C VAL A 47 21.44 5.35 -2.64
N GLY A 48 20.42 6.08 -3.08
CA GLY A 48 20.49 7.01 -4.22
C GLY A 48 20.29 6.35 -5.58
N HIS A 49 20.05 5.03 -5.62
CA HIS A 49 19.78 4.31 -6.88
C HIS A 49 18.28 4.07 -7.10
N ASP A 50 17.89 4.15 -8.36
CA ASP A 50 16.58 3.70 -8.82
C ASP A 50 16.52 2.17 -8.78
N LEU A 51 15.49 1.64 -8.13
CA LEU A 51 15.16 0.24 -8.00
C LEU A 51 13.83 -0.05 -8.70
N TYR A 52 13.64 -1.30 -9.08
CA TYR A 52 12.42 -1.77 -9.73
C TYR A 52 11.91 -2.98 -8.97
N THR A 53 10.64 -2.93 -8.57
CA THR A 53 9.94 -4.10 -8.03
C THR A 53 9.65 -5.13 -9.12
N ALA A 54 9.30 -6.35 -8.71
CA ALA A 54 8.84 -7.40 -9.62
C ALA A 54 7.59 -7.02 -10.43
N ASP A 55 6.73 -6.11 -9.91
CA ASP A 55 5.55 -5.60 -10.62
C ASP A 55 5.87 -4.39 -11.55
N GLY A 56 7.15 -4.03 -11.69
CA GLY A 56 7.62 -2.94 -12.56
C GLY A 56 7.43 -1.54 -11.97
N THR A 57 7.08 -1.43 -10.69
CA THR A 57 7.03 -0.15 -9.97
C THR A 57 8.43 0.40 -9.78
N LYS A 58 8.62 1.68 -10.09
CA LYS A 58 9.89 2.39 -9.88
C LYS A 58 9.93 2.95 -8.46
N LEU A 59 11.01 2.68 -7.75
CA LEU A 59 11.27 3.24 -6.42
C LEU A 59 12.70 3.79 -6.33
N LEU A 60 12.88 4.85 -5.56
CA LEU A 60 14.19 5.41 -5.25
C LEU A 60 14.51 5.07 -3.80
N LEU A 61 15.62 4.39 -3.52
CA LEU A 61 16.08 4.22 -2.15
C LEU A 61 16.71 5.54 -1.67
N SER A 62 16.08 6.24 -0.73
CA SER A 62 16.46 7.61 -0.37
C SER A 62 17.47 7.66 0.76
N SER A 63 17.24 6.93 1.85
CA SER A 63 18.16 6.91 2.99
C SER A 63 17.96 5.68 3.87
N ILE A 64 18.94 5.44 4.74
CA ILE A 64 18.84 4.43 5.80
C ILE A 64 19.15 5.16 7.12
N THR A 65 18.22 5.12 8.05
CA THR A 65 18.37 5.72 9.38
C THR A 65 18.80 4.65 10.38
N ARG A 66 19.86 4.95 11.15
CA ARG A 66 20.33 4.06 12.20
C ARG A 66 19.37 4.02 13.39
N PRO A 67 19.28 2.88 14.08
CA PRO A 67 18.57 2.78 15.34
C PRO A 67 19.13 3.75 16.38
N ASN A 68 18.25 4.46 17.10
CA ASN A 68 18.59 5.36 18.19
C ASN A 68 19.11 4.57 19.42
N GLY A 69 20.36 4.11 19.38
CA GLY A 69 21.20 3.68 20.51
C GLY A 69 20.66 2.58 21.45
N THR A 70 19.43 2.13 21.25
CA THR A 70 18.73 1.22 22.15
C THR A 70 18.96 -0.19 21.64
N LYS A 71 19.44 -1.05 22.53
CA LYS A 71 19.81 -2.43 22.18
C LYS A 71 18.57 -3.16 21.66
N GLY A 72 18.59 -3.58 20.39
CA GLY A 72 17.46 -4.24 19.71
C GLY A 72 16.64 -3.35 18.76
N SER A 73 16.98 -2.06 18.63
CA SER A 73 16.33 -1.18 17.67
C SER A 73 16.67 -1.58 16.22
N LYS A 74 15.65 -1.59 15.36
CA LYS A 74 15.75 -1.93 13.94
C LYS A 74 16.26 -0.73 13.12
N HIS A 75 16.84 -1.02 11.97
CA HIS A 75 17.20 0.03 11.00
C HIS A 75 15.97 0.41 10.20
N MET A 76 15.82 1.70 9.90
CA MET A 76 14.74 2.19 9.04
C MET A 76 15.29 2.45 7.64
N ILE A 77 14.72 1.78 6.65
CA ILE A 77 15.00 1.98 5.24
C ILE A 77 13.93 2.92 4.70
N HIS A 78 14.34 4.07 4.17
CA HIS A 78 13.46 5.05 3.56
C HIS A 78 13.57 4.95 2.04
N GLY A 79 12.43 4.91 1.38
CA GLY A 79 12.33 4.91 -0.07
C GLY A 79 11.23 5.83 -0.55
N THR A 80 11.27 6.17 -1.82
CA THR A 80 10.24 6.98 -2.49
C THR A 80 9.72 6.19 -3.68
N VAL A 81 8.46 5.78 -3.64
CA VAL A 81 7.80 5.05 -4.72
C VAL A 81 7.22 6.05 -5.71
N LYS A 82 7.48 5.89 -7.00
CA LYS A 82 6.85 6.69 -8.06
C LYS A 82 5.67 5.92 -8.63
N GLY A 83 4.50 6.55 -8.67
CA GLY A 83 3.27 5.87 -9.07
C GLY A 83 2.13 6.79 -9.48
N THR A 84 0.98 6.19 -9.75
CA THR A 84 -0.23 6.91 -10.16
C THR A 84 -1.05 7.32 -8.94
N HIS A 85 -1.37 8.60 -8.88
CA HIS A 85 -2.25 9.19 -7.89
C HIS A 85 -3.67 9.27 -8.45
N ARG A 86 -4.67 9.04 -7.60
CA ARG A 86 -6.08 9.25 -7.90
C ARG A 86 -6.73 10.09 -6.83
N TYR A 87 -7.44 11.11 -7.26
CA TYR A 87 -8.28 11.94 -6.41
C TYR A 87 -9.74 11.55 -6.63
N ALA A 88 -10.48 11.29 -5.56
CA ALA A 88 -11.89 10.94 -5.63
C ALA A 88 -12.66 11.71 -4.56
N LEU A 89 -13.86 12.16 -4.89
CA LEU A 89 -14.78 12.72 -3.90
C LEU A 89 -15.50 11.57 -3.18
N GLN A 90 -15.22 11.36 -1.90
CA GLN A 90 -16.03 10.50 -1.04
C GLN A 90 -17.23 11.31 -0.56
N LEU A 91 -18.45 10.83 -0.83
CA LEU A 91 -19.67 11.60 -0.58
C LEU A 91 -20.09 11.65 0.90
N PHE A 92 -19.75 10.64 1.72
CA PHE A 92 -20.04 10.66 3.16
C PHE A 92 -18.94 9.99 4.00
N PRO A 93 -18.35 10.70 4.97
CA PRO A 93 -18.39 12.16 5.11
C PRO A 93 -17.79 12.83 3.85
N THR A 94 -18.33 13.98 3.41
CA THR A 94 -17.87 14.67 2.20
C THR A 94 -16.41 15.08 2.34
N ARG A 95 -15.51 14.39 1.64
CA ARG A 95 -14.08 14.70 1.64
C ARG A 95 -13.42 14.28 0.34
N MET A 96 -12.38 15.02 -0.05
CA MET A 96 -11.47 14.57 -1.09
C MET A 96 -10.59 13.46 -0.54
N VAL A 97 -10.62 12.29 -1.19
CA VAL A 97 -9.77 11.15 -0.88
C VAL A 97 -8.68 11.09 -1.93
N HIS A 98 -7.44 11.19 -1.48
CA HIS A 98 -6.26 10.99 -2.31
C HIS A 98 -5.77 9.55 -2.11
N THR A 99 -5.68 8.81 -3.21
CA THR A 99 -5.20 7.43 -3.23
C THR A 99 -3.99 7.26 -4.13
N PHE A 100 -3.14 6.29 -3.80
CA PHE A 100 -1.91 5.92 -4.50
C PHE A 100 -1.91 4.42 -4.78
N SER A 101 -1.60 4.00 -5.99
CA SER A 101 -1.53 2.56 -6.32
C SER A 101 -0.12 2.00 -6.16
N MET A 102 0.05 0.99 -5.31
CA MET A 102 1.28 0.21 -5.20
C MET A 102 1.02 -1.22 -4.71
N ASP A 103 1.89 -2.15 -5.09
CA ASP A 103 2.03 -3.44 -4.40
C ASP A 103 2.99 -3.22 -3.22
N GLN A 104 2.43 -3.16 -2.00
CA GLN A 104 3.21 -2.88 -0.80
C GLN A 104 4.24 -3.99 -0.53
N GLU A 105 3.86 -5.26 -0.72
CA GLU A 105 4.75 -6.39 -0.45
C GLU A 105 5.93 -6.39 -1.44
N ALA A 106 5.68 -6.07 -2.72
CA ALA A 106 6.76 -5.98 -3.70
C ALA A 106 7.72 -4.82 -3.41
N VAL A 107 7.19 -3.68 -2.95
CA VAL A 107 8.01 -2.51 -2.57
C VAL A 107 8.87 -2.83 -1.36
N GLU A 108 8.27 -3.34 -0.29
CA GLU A 108 8.99 -3.72 0.93
C GLU A 108 10.09 -4.73 0.62
N ARG A 109 9.76 -5.74 -0.17
CA ARG A 109 10.72 -6.75 -0.59
C ARG A 109 11.86 -6.17 -1.41
N ALA A 110 11.59 -5.35 -2.43
CA ALA A 110 12.63 -4.75 -3.25
C ALA A 110 13.59 -3.88 -2.42
N LEU A 111 13.07 -3.14 -1.43
CA LEU A 111 13.88 -2.36 -0.50
C LEU A 111 14.75 -3.25 0.39
N LEU A 112 14.20 -4.35 0.90
CA LEU A 112 14.93 -5.32 1.71
C LEU A 112 16.00 -6.07 0.90
N GLU A 113 15.70 -6.50 -0.33
CA GLU A 113 16.67 -7.14 -1.22
C GLU A 113 17.80 -6.19 -1.62
N ALA A 114 17.50 -4.94 -1.95
CA ALA A 114 18.49 -3.94 -2.34
C ALA A 114 19.45 -3.58 -1.19
N THR A 115 18.97 -3.67 0.05
CA THR A 115 19.79 -3.50 1.25
C THR A 115 20.51 -4.78 1.68
N GLY A 116 20.31 -5.85 0.91
CA GLY A 116 21.01 -7.12 1.02
C GLY A 116 20.30 -8.15 1.89
N GLU A 117 19.10 -7.91 2.42
CA GLU A 117 18.33 -8.85 3.25
C GLU A 117 17.84 -10.07 2.45
N PRO A 118 17.99 -11.32 2.95
CA PRO A 118 17.68 -12.51 2.18
C PRO A 118 16.17 -12.71 2.19
N GLN A 119 15.55 -12.73 1.02
CA GLN A 119 14.12 -12.92 0.89
C GLN A 119 13.82 -14.33 0.35
N GLY A 120 12.83 -15.01 0.96
CA GLY A 120 12.33 -16.30 0.49
C GLY A 120 11.64 -16.20 -0.88
N PRO A 121 11.02 -17.25 -1.43
CA PRO A 121 10.29 -17.13 -2.70
C PRO A 121 9.20 -16.04 -2.63
N PHE A 122 9.09 -15.20 -3.67
CA PHE A 122 8.07 -14.16 -3.77
C PHE A 122 6.91 -14.60 -4.65
N VAL A 123 5.71 -14.20 -4.28
CA VAL A 123 4.59 -14.09 -5.21
C VAL A 123 4.14 -12.64 -5.14
N ALA A 124 4.15 -11.95 -6.28
CA ALA A 124 3.69 -10.56 -6.32
C ALA A 124 2.26 -10.48 -5.81
N SER A 125 2.01 -9.51 -4.93
CA SER A 125 0.66 -9.23 -4.48
C SER A 125 -0.04 -8.38 -5.56
N ASN A 126 -1.37 -8.44 -5.64
CA ASN A 126 -2.06 -7.58 -6.58
C ASN A 126 -1.92 -6.12 -6.14
N ARG A 127 -1.60 -5.21 -7.07
CA ARG A 127 -1.49 -3.76 -6.81
C ARG A 127 -2.78 -3.21 -6.17
N GLN A 128 -2.64 -2.55 -5.03
CA GLN A 128 -3.77 -2.01 -4.25
C GLN A 128 -3.76 -0.48 -4.22
N TRP A 129 -4.93 0.13 -3.99
CA TRP A 129 -5.08 1.57 -3.80
C TRP A 129 -4.99 1.90 -2.30
N HIS A 130 -3.97 2.66 -1.93
CA HIS A 130 -3.70 3.09 -0.57
C HIS A 130 -4.13 4.55 -0.40
N VAL A 131 -4.80 4.87 0.70
CA VAL A 131 -5.14 6.27 1.02
C VAL A 131 -3.89 6.99 1.49
N VAL A 132 -3.58 8.11 0.87
CA VAL A 132 -2.50 9.02 1.30
C VAL A 132 -3.08 9.88 2.43
N LYS A 133 -2.44 9.83 3.60
CA LYS A 133 -2.85 10.59 4.80
C LYS A 133 -2.20 11.96 4.83
#